data_AF-A0A4P6U8K1-F1
#
_entry.id   AF-A0A4P6U8K1-F1
#
_cell.length_a   1.000
_cell.length_b   1.000
_cell.length_c   1.000
_cell.angle_alpha   90.00
_cell.angle_beta   90.00
_cell.angle_gamma   90.00
#
_symmetry.space_group_name_H-M   'P 1'
#
loop_
_entity.id
_entity.type
_entity.pdbx_description
1 polymer ?
#
loop_
_entity_poly.entity_id
_entity_poly.type
_entity_poly.pdbx_seq_one_letter_code
_entity_poly.pdbx_strand_id
1 'polypeptide(L)' 'MIYLLALIGLVTLAVLFWKAFGPTAATAARGPGSGAGGGRGSVRGPDDDPEFLWRVERDTHRRQSDHRPGSDTPPDPEG' A
#
# COMPACT_ATOMS: atom_id res chain seq x y z
N MET A 1 5.39 46.12 13.90
CA MET A 1 5.43 45.04 14.92
C MET A 1 4.38 43.97 14.68
N ILE A 2 3.09 44.32 14.53
CA ILE A 2 2.02 43.36 14.24
C ILE A 2 2.28 42.51 12.99
N TYR A 3 2.87 43.10 11.94
CA TYR A 3 3.23 42.38 10.72
C TYR A 3 4.25 41.26 10.94
N LEU A 4 5.19 41.44 11.88
CA LEU A 4 6.17 40.41 12.24
C LEU A 4 5.47 39.23 12.92
N LEU A 5 4.56 39.51 13.86
CA LEU A 5 3.77 38.49 14.55
C LEU A 5 2.84 37.75 13.58
N ALA A 6 2.20 38.48 12.67
CA ALA A 6 1.34 37.90 11.63
C ALA A 6 2.13 36.98 10.69
N LEU A 7 3.35 37.39 10.29
CA LEU A 7 4.23 36.57 9.45
C LEU A 7 4.64 35.28 10.16
N ILE A 8 5.04 35.37 11.43
CA ILE A 8 5.38 34.20 12.25
C ILE A 8 4.18 33.26 12.38
N GLY A 9 2.99 33.79 12.67
CA GLY A 9 1.75 33.00 12.75
C GLY A 9 1.36 32.32 11.44
N LEU A 10 1.56 33.00 10.31
CA LEU A 10 1.31 32.43 8.98
C LEU A 10 2.27 31.26 8.68
N VAL A 11 3.57 31.46 8.97
CA VAL A 11 4.60 30.43 8.75
C VAL A 11 4.36 29.22 9.65
N THR A 12 4.02 29.42 10.93
CA THR A 12 3.75 28.29 11.85
C THR A 12 2.53 27.49 11.41
N LEU A 13 1.46 28.13 10.93
CA LEU A 13 0.30 27.43 10.36
C LEU A 13 0.70 26.63 9.12
N ALA A 14 1.44 27.22 8.17
CA ALA A 14 1.89 26.51 6.98
C ALA A 14 2.76 25.28 7.31
N VAL A 15 3.66 25.42 8.28
CA VAL A 15 4.49 24.31 8.79
C VAL A 15 3.64 23.25 9.49
N LEU A 16 2.63 23.64 10.26
CA LEU A 16 1.75 22.70 10.95
C LEU A 16 0.87 21.91 9.96
N PHE A 17 0.31 22.58 8.96
CA PHE A 17 -0.43 21.94 7.86
C PHE A 17 0.48 21.01 7.06
N TRP A 18 1.71 21.41 6.77
CA TRP A 18 2.71 20.51 6.17
C TRP A 18 3.03 19.35 7.10
N LYS A 19 3.20 19.56 8.41
CA LYS A 19 3.57 18.46 9.32
C LYS A 19 2.43 17.44 9.48
N ALA A 20 1.18 17.90 9.42
CA ALA A 20 -0.02 17.07 9.53
C ALA A 20 -0.35 16.32 8.22
N PHE A 21 -0.22 16.99 7.06
CA PHE A 21 -0.64 16.46 5.76
C PHE A 21 0.50 16.22 4.77
N GLY A 22 1.73 16.52 5.17
CA GLY A 22 2.88 16.48 4.30
C GLY A 22 3.18 15.06 3.82
N PRO A 23 4.00 14.93 2.76
CA PRO A 23 4.30 13.67 2.09
C PRO A 23 4.83 12.56 3.03
N THR A 24 5.26 12.94 4.23
CA THR A 24 5.68 12.04 5.31
C THR A 24 4.56 11.26 6.01
N ALA A 25 3.26 11.47 5.73
CA ALA A 25 2.27 10.47 6.15
C ALA A 25 2.44 9.15 5.36
N ALA A 26 2.97 9.22 4.13
CA ALA A 26 3.37 8.04 3.35
C ALA A 26 4.86 7.64 3.57
N THR A 27 5.72 8.58 3.96
CA THR A 27 7.18 8.34 4.14
C THR A 27 7.73 8.47 5.56
N ALA A 28 6.92 8.65 6.61
CA ALA A 28 7.35 8.37 7.99
C ALA A 28 7.49 6.86 8.26
N ALA A 29 7.04 6.02 7.32
CA ALA A 29 7.50 4.62 7.18
C ALA A 29 8.89 4.50 6.53
N ARG A 30 9.48 5.61 6.06
CA ARG A 30 10.78 5.62 5.36
C ARG A 30 11.50 6.96 5.54
N GLY A 31 11.97 7.21 6.77
CA GLY A 31 12.86 8.32 7.04
C GLY A 31 14.13 8.26 6.17
N PRO A 32 14.73 9.42 5.84
CA PRO A 32 15.99 9.48 5.08
C PRO A 32 17.14 9.12 6.03
N GLY A 33 17.30 7.83 6.30
CA GLY A 33 18.31 7.36 7.25
C GLY A 33 18.23 5.88 7.67
N SER A 34 17.28 5.07 7.18
CA SER A 34 17.25 3.63 7.46
C SER A 34 17.62 2.78 6.25
N GLY A 35 18.83 3.01 5.75
CA GLY A 35 19.60 1.90 5.19
C GLY A 35 20.03 0.99 6.35
N ALA A 36 19.74 -0.31 6.21
CA ALA A 36 20.32 -1.41 6.98
C ALA A 36 20.20 -1.35 8.52
N GLY A 37 19.29 -2.17 9.06
CA GLY A 37 19.48 -2.82 10.36
C GLY A 37 18.56 -2.36 11.49
N GLY A 38 17.83 -3.31 12.07
CA GLY A 38 17.46 -3.25 13.49
C GLY A 38 16.07 -2.71 13.83
N GLY A 39 15.06 -3.56 13.68
CA GLY A 39 14.07 -3.81 14.75
C GLY A 39 13.22 -2.64 15.25
N ARG A 40 12.18 -2.29 14.49
CA ARG A 40 10.82 -2.14 15.03
C ARG A 40 9.88 -2.65 13.96
N GLY A 41 9.37 -3.87 14.16
CA GLY A 41 8.40 -4.46 13.25
C GLY A 41 7.25 -3.47 13.07
N SER A 42 7.04 -3.02 11.83
CA SER A 42 5.70 -2.59 11.47
C SER A 42 4.82 -3.77 11.84
N VAL A 43 3.89 -3.59 12.77
CA VAL A 43 2.84 -4.59 12.99
C VAL A 43 2.00 -4.55 11.72
N ARG A 44 2.49 -5.28 10.72
CA ARG A 44 1.84 -5.54 9.46
C ARG A 44 0.75 -6.54 9.82
N GLY A 45 -0.51 -6.22 9.51
CA GLY A 45 -1.58 -7.19 9.73
C GLY A 45 -1.22 -8.50 9.03
N PRO A 46 -1.71 -9.67 9.50
CA PRO A 46 -1.47 -10.94 8.84
C PRO A 46 -1.77 -10.89 7.33
N ASP A 47 -2.78 -10.10 6.93
CA ASP A 47 -3.20 -9.91 5.53
C ASP A 47 -2.27 -9.01 4.72
N ASP A 48 -1.52 -8.14 5.39
CA ASP A 48 -0.62 -7.22 4.71
C ASP A 48 0.71 -7.88 4.38
N ASP A 49 1.06 -9.04 4.94
CA ASP A 49 2.38 -9.65 4.71
C ASP A 49 2.60 -9.97 3.20
N PRO A 50 3.85 -9.81 2.68
CA PRO A 50 4.10 -9.99 1.24
C PRO A 50 3.89 -11.44 0.80
N GLU A 51 4.00 -12.40 1.71
CA GLU A 51 3.83 -13.83 1.44
C GLU A 51 2.34 -14.22 1.26
N PHE A 52 1.42 -13.56 1.96
CA PHE A 52 -0.02 -13.73 1.89
C PHE A 52 -0.55 -13.20 0.57
N LEU A 53 -0.16 -11.97 0.20
CA LEU A 53 -0.51 -11.39 -1.09
C LEU A 53 -0.03 -12.28 -2.25
N TRP A 54 1.18 -12.84 -2.16
CA TRP A 54 1.70 -13.76 -3.16
C TRP A 54 0.93 -15.09 -3.24
N ARG A 55 0.46 -15.62 -2.10
CA ARG A 55 -0.41 -16.81 -2.06
C ARG A 55 -1.76 -16.54 -2.72
N VAL A 56 -2.40 -15.41 -2.39
CA VAL A 56 -3.68 -14.99 -2.97
C VAL A 56 -3.55 -14.80 -4.49
N GLU A 57 -2.53 -14.08 -4.95
CA GLU A 57 -2.27 -13.83 -6.37
C GLU A 57 -2.09 -15.14 -7.16
N ARG A 58 -1.41 -16.13 -6.59
CA ARG A 58 -1.27 -17.45 -7.22
C ARG A 58 -2.62 -18.16 -7.34
N ASP A 59 -3.40 -18.18 -6.26
CA ASP A 59 -4.66 -18.91 -6.22
C ASP A 59 -5.71 -18.28 -7.15
N THR A 60 -5.73 -16.94 -7.28
CA THR A 60 -6.58 -16.23 -8.24
C THR A 60 -6.18 -16.53 -9.68
N HIS A 61 -4.89 -16.48 -9.99
CA HIS A 61 -4.37 -16.81 -11.32
C HIS A 61 -4.69 -18.25 -11.72
N ARG A 62 -4.57 -19.21 -10.80
CA ARG A 62 -4.87 -20.62 -11.08
C ARG A 62 -6.36 -20.85 -11.36
N ARG A 63 -7.24 -20.25 -10.57
CA ARG A 63 -8.70 -20.32 -10.81
C ARG A 63 -9.08 -19.68 -12.14
N GLN A 64 -8.42 -18.59 -12.52
CA GLN A 64 -8.67 -17.94 -13.80
C GLN A 64 -8.14 -18.75 -14.99
N SER A 65 -7.03 -19.46 -14.83
CA SER A 65 -6.53 -20.37 -15.86
C SER A 65 -7.36 -21.65 -16.00
N ASP A 66 -7.94 -22.15 -14.90
CA ASP A 66 -8.88 -23.28 -14.92
C ASP A 66 -10.24 -22.88 -15.51
N HIS A 67 -10.61 -21.60 -15.44
CA HIS A 67 -11.76 -21.02 -16.14
C HIS A 67 -11.37 -20.63 -17.57
N ARG A 68 -10.94 -21.61 -18.38
CA ARG A 68 -10.93 -21.49 -19.83
C ARG A 68 -12.35 -21.79 -20.33
N PRO A 69 -13.12 -20.79 -20.79
CA PRO A 69 -14.44 -21.06 -21.37
C PRO A 69 -14.22 -21.66 -22.76
N GLY A 70 -14.25 -22.99 -22.89
CA GLY A 70 -14.14 -23.59 -24.21
C GLY A 70 -13.71 -25.05 -24.32
N SER A 71 -13.87 -25.89 -23.29
CA SER A 71 -13.67 -27.35 -23.47
C SER A 71 -14.80 -28.23 -22.92
N ASP A 72 -15.95 -27.64 -22.61
CA ASP A 72 -17.18 -28.42 -22.41
C ASP A 72 -17.91 -28.50 -23.77
N THR A 73 -17.29 -29.18 -24.74
CA THR A 73 -18.06 -29.75 -25.84
C THR A 73 -18.61 -31.07 -25.30
N PRO A 74 -19.93 -31.20 -25.08
CA PRO A 74 -20.52 -32.48 -24.70
C PRO A 74 -20.20 -33.48 -25.81
N PRO A 75 -19.73 -34.71 -25.50
CA PRO A 75 -19.70 -35.75 -26.51
C PRO A 75 -21.15 -35.99 -26.96
N ASP A 76 -21.39 -35.72 -28.23
CA ASP A 76 -22.64 -35.99 -28.93
C ASP A 76 -23.02 -37.46 -28.70
N PRO A 77 -24.16 -37.79 -28.07
CA PRO A 77 -24.67 -39.14 -28.10
C PRO A 77 -25.22 -39.37 -29.51
N GLU A 78 -24.79 -40.44 -30.18
CA GLU A 78 -25.43 -41.17 -31.30
C GLU A 78 -24.46 -41.45 -32.46
N GLY A 79 -24.28 -42.74 -32.78
CA GLY A 79 -23.44 -43.28 -33.85
C GLY A 79 -23.06 -44.73 -33.61
#